data_AF-A0A679FNZ3-F1
#
_entry.id   AF-A0A679FNZ3-F1
#
_cell.length_a   1.000
_cell.length_b   1.000
_cell.length_c   1.000
_cell.angle_alpha   90.00
_cell.angle_beta   90.00
_cell.angle_gamma   90.00
#
_symmetry.space_group_name_H-M   'P 1'
#
loop_
_entity.id
_entity.type
_entity.pdbx_description
1 polymer ?
#
loop_
_entity_poly.entity_id
_entity_poly.type
_entity_poly.pdbx_seq_one_letter_code
_entity_poly.pdbx_strand_id
1 'polypeptide(L)'
;MVQLCSALALKQNTFLSAEGLNQRFNEKAVSFLKAVFEKLLIHQTQEARHLCQRHSLFRRIRILDSTSFQLPPEIRGIYEGCTGPGVKIQLEYEWLEGKFLHADVEDARHHDAAYGASLLSTIQEGDLCLKDLGYFSLEGLQAIHDAGAFYISRLKHNVGIYQKEGDRFRKWEPEDFLAVLQPGETMELEHAYVSGKKVHQPRLIVYRLTEEQERQKEGQWKQKAKRKGAAYVTRRPHSIYVYITNIPAIDTSLHDIHTLYSLRWQIELVFKTWKSLFHIHRFKPMKGARFQCHLYGTLIALLISSTVMFKMREWLYRKQKKELSEYKAMSMIKEFGMDFFQALWCSEALVVQLLLKLCDIIAQHGKKSRRYTKKSALDIIESLVIMPVS
;
A
#
# COMPACT_ATOMS: atom_id res chain seq x y z
N MET A 1 23.53 -17.63 11.84
CA MET A 1 23.71 -17.83 13.29
C MET A 1 25.06 -17.32 13.72
N VAL A 2 26.17 -17.88 13.21
CA VAL A 2 27.53 -17.39 13.51
C VAL A 2 27.65 -15.87 13.37
N GLN A 3 27.24 -15.30 12.24
CA GLN A 3 27.25 -13.84 12.03
C GLN A 3 26.45 -13.05 13.07
N LEU A 4 25.33 -13.57 13.56
CA LEU A 4 24.53 -12.91 14.60
C LEU A 4 25.23 -12.99 15.97
N CYS A 5 25.78 -14.15 16.31
CA CYS A 5 26.58 -14.32 17.53
C CYS A 5 27.81 -13.39 17.53
N SER A 6 28.52 -13.29 16.40
CA SER A 6 29.65 -12.37 16.24
C SER A 6 29.21 -10.90 16.40
N ALA A 7 28.06 -10.52 15.83
CA ALA A 7 27.53 -9.18 15.99
C ALA A 7 27.16 -8.87 17.45
N LEU A 8 26.51 -9.80 18.16
CA LEU A 8 26.19 -9.66 19.59
C LEU A 8 27.45 -9.50 20.45
N ALA A 9 28.49 -10.29 20.19
CA ALA A 9 29.76 -10.18 20.91
C ALA A 9 30.42 -8.81 20.67
N LEU A 10 30.54 -8.38 19.41
CA LEU A 10 31.21 -7.12 19.06
C LEU A 10 30.42 -5.87 19.48
N LYS A 11 29.09 -5.91 19.43
CA LYS A 11 28.24 -4.71 19.62
C LYS A 11 27.62 -4.61 21.00
N GLN A 12 27.43 -5.73 21.70
CA GLN A 12 26.74 -5.79 23.00
C GLN A 12 27.55 -6.55 24.06
N ASN A 13 28.82 -6.88 23.78
CA ASN A 13 29.67 -7.68 24.66
C ASN A 13 29.01 -8.98 25.16
N THR A 14 28.13 -9.56 24.33
CA THR A 14 27.32 -10.73 24.69
C THR A 14 27.81 -11.95 23.91
N PHE A 15 28.36 -12.92 24.62
CA PHE A 15 28.91 -14.14 24.04
C PHE A 15 27.90 -15.28 24.11
N LEU A 16 27.45 -15.77 22.95
CA LEU A 16 26.52 -16.89 22.83
C LEU A 16 26.97 -17.85 21.75
N SER A 17 26.87 -19.15 22.02
CA SER A 17 27.00 -20.17 20.98
C SER A 17 25.85 -20.06 19.97
N ALA A 18 26.05 -20.58 18.76
CA ALA A 18 25.00 -20.62 17.74
C ALA A 18 23.76 -21.38 18.23
N GLU A 19 23.96 -22.45 19.01
CA GLU A 19 22.88 -23.24 19.59
C GLU A 19 22.18 -22.50 20.73
N GLY A 20 22.95 -21.87 21.63
CA GLY A 20 22.38 -21.05 22.71
C GLY A 20 21.53 -19.90 22.19
N LEU A 21 21.94 -19.25 21.09
CA LEU A 21 21.11 -18.25 20.41
C LEU A 21 19.88 -18.89 19.73
N ASN A 22 20.03 -20.08 19.14
CA ASN A 22 18.91 -20.78 18.51
C ASN A 22 17.81 -21.13 19.51
N GLN A 23 18.15 -21.56 20.72
CA GLN A 23 17.20 -21.88 21.80
C GLN A 23 16.41 -20.65 22.29
N ARG A 24 16.99 -19.46 22.20
CA ARG A 24 16.30 -18.20 22.51
C ARG A 24 15.23 -17.83 21.49
N PHE A 25 15.28 -18.35 20.27
CA PHE A 25 14.16 -18.25 19.33
C PHE A 25 13.08 -19.27 19.68
N ASN A 26 12.15 -18.86 20.52
CA ASN A 26 11.01 -19.66 20.99
C ASN A 26 9.73 -18.82 20.96
N GLU A 27 8.61 -19.43 21.33
CA GLU A 27 7.29 -18.78 21.30
C GLU A 27 7.24 -17.51 22.14
N LYS A 28 7.89 -17.49 23.31
CA LYS A 28 7.96 -16.29 24.16
C LYS A 28 8.68 -15.13 23.45
N ALA A 29 9.76 -15.42 22.72
CA ALA A 29 10.46 -14.42 21.93
C ALA A 29 9.62 -13.90 20.76
N VAL A 30 8.84 -14.78 20.12
CA VAL A 30 7.88 -14.39 19.08
C VAL A 30 6.81 -13.47 19.66
N SER A 31 6.17 -13.85 20.76
CA SER A 31 5.15 -13.04 21.44
C SER A 31 5.70 -11.67 21.87
N PHE A 32 6.93 -11.62 22.38
CA PHE A 32 7.59 -10.37 22.74
C PHE A 32 7.77 -9.46 21.53
N LEU A 33 8.35 -9.95 20.43
CA LEU A 33 8.57 -9.14 19.22
C LEU A 33 7.25 -8.70 18.58
N LYS A 34 6.22 -9.57 18.59
CA LYS A 34 4.88 -9.21 18.13
C LYS A 34 4.29 -8.07 18.97
N ALA A 35 4.36 -8.16 20.30
CA ALA A 35 3.87 -7.11 21.19
C ALA A 35 4.63 -5.78 21.02
N VAL A 36 5.94 -5.82 20.78
CA VAL A 36 6.74 -4.63 20.45
C VAL A 36 6.26 -4.02 19.14
N PHE A 37 6.06 -4.84 18.10
CA PHE A 37 5.56 -4.38 16.81
C PHE A 37 4.17 -3.73 16.93
N GLU A 38 3.22 -4.38 17.61
CA GLU A 38 1.86 -3.87 17.83
C GLU A 38 1.90 -2.53 18.60
N LYS A 39 2.71 -2.44 19.67
CA LYS A 39 2.89 -1.19 20.41
C LYS A 39 3.46 -0.08 19.53
N LEU A 40 4.49 -0.37 18.73
CA LEU A 40 5.06 0.62 17.81
C LEU A 40 4.03 1.07 16.77
N LEU A 41 3.18 0.17 16.28
CA LEU A 41 2.14 0.49 15.31
C LEU A 41 1.11 1.45 15.92
N ILE A 42 0.68 1.21 17.15
CA ILE A 42 -0.28 2.08 17.86
C ILE A 42 0.36 3.44 18.18
N HIS A 43 1.61 3.44 18.66
CA HIS A 43 2.33 4.63 19.13
C HIS A 43 3.20 5.30 18.05
N GLN A 44 2.88 5.12 16.76
CA GLN A 44 3.47 5.93 15.70
C GLN A 44 3.28 7.42 16.04
N THR A 45 4.37 8.20 15.91
CA THR A 45 4.50 9.59 16.36
C THR A 45 3.22 10.42 16.12
N GLN A 46 2.62 10.92 17.20
CA GLN A 46 1.32 11.60 17.19
C GLN A 46 1.35 13.01 16.59
N GLU A 47 2.52 13.63 16.45
CA GLU A 47 2.66 15.00 15.94
C GLU A 47 2.93 15.04 14.42
N ALA A 48 2.12 14.36 13.61
CA ALA A 48 2.14 14.63 12.16
C ALA A 48 1.29 15.87 11.88
N ARG A 49 1.87 16.88 11.22
CA ARG A 49 1.09 17.96 10.64
C ARG A 49 0.90 17.62 9.17
N HIS A 50 -0.30 17.78 8.65
CA HIS A 50 -0.62 17.40 7.27
C HIS A 50 0.39 17.99 6.25
N LEU A 51 0.81 17.16 5.29
CA LEU A 51 1.70 17.56 4.19
C LEU A 51 1.13 18.72 3.37
N CYS A 52 -0.19 18.74 3.21
CA CYS A 52 -0.93 19.73 2.44
C CYS A 52 -1.76 20.63 3.38
N GLN A 53 -2.06 21.86 2.94
CA GLN A 53 -2.92 22.77 3.69
C GLN A 53 -4.32 22.17 3.92
N ARG A 54 -5.04 22.68 4.93
CA ARG A 54 -6.38 22.26 5.41
C ARG A 54 -7.53 22.31 4.37
N HIS A 55 -7.22 22.47 3.08
CA HIS A 55 -8.19 22.65 1.98
C HIS A 55 -8.22 21.46 1.01
N SER A 56 -7.91 20.25 1.49
CA SER A 56 -8.14 19.02 0.74
C SER A 56 -9.57 18.54 0.97
N LEU A 57 -10.24 18.11 -0.10
CA LEU A 57 -11.56 17.44 -0.08
C LEU A 57 -11.60 16.25 0.90
N PHE A 58 -10.45 15.62 1.12
CA PHE A 58 -10.29 14.44 1.96
C PHE A 58 -9.49 14.76 3.23
N ARG A 59 -9.91 14.21 4.37
CA ARG A 59 -9.17 14.30 5.64
C ARG A 59 -8.00 13.32 5.68
N ARG A 60 -8.18 12.13 5.10
CA ARG A 60 -7.19 11.04 5.04
C ARG A 60 -7.29 10.33 3.71
N ILE A 61 -6.16 9.87 3.16
CA ILE A 61 -6.16 9.03 1.96
C ILE A 61 -5.63 7.66 2.34
N ARG A 62 -6.53 6.69 2.34
CA ARG A 62 -6.28 5.33 2.81
C ARG A 62 -6.03 4.40 1.64
N ILE A 63 -4.89 3.72 1.68
CA ILE A 63 -4.48 2.78 0.64
C ILE A 63 -4.23 1.44 1.32
N LEU A 64 -5.03 0.44 0.92
CA LEU A 64 -4.98 -0.92 1.43
C LEU A 64 -4.52 -1.87 0.32
N ASP A 65 -3.52 -2.69 0.62
CA ASP A 65 -3.06 -3.78 -0.24
C ASP A 65 -2.30 -4.81 0.59
N SER A 66 -2.00 -5.97 -0.02
CA SER A 66 -1.28 -7.05 0.64
C SER A 66 -0.05 -7.48 -0.14
N THR A 67 0.87 -8.10 0.57
CA THR A 67 2.06 -8.71 -0.02
C THR A 67 2.23 -10.10 0.54
N SER A 68 2.46 -11.08 -0.32
CA SER A 68 2.61 -12.48 0.08
C SER A 68 3.86 -13.11 -0.52
N PHE A 69 4.39 -14.10 0.19
CA PHE A 69 5.50 -14.91 -0.29
C PHE A 69 5.44 -16.33 0.32
N GLN A 70 5.94 -17.29 -0.45
CA GLN A 70 5.96 -18.71 -0.06
C GLN A 70 7.00 -18.95 1.03
N LEU A 71 6.70 -19.90 1.90
CA LEU A 71 7.60 -20.37 2.95
C LEU A 71 8.14 -21.77 2.59
N PRO A 72 9.35 -22.12 3.05
CA PRO A 72 9.87 -23.48 3.01
C PRO A 72 8.91 -24.48 3.66
N PRO A 73 8.83 -25.73 3.16
CA PRO A 73 7.95 -26.76 3.70
C PRO A 73 8.13 -27.03 5.21
N GLU A 74 9.32 -26.77 5.75
CA GLU A 74 9.67 -26.97 7.17
C GLU A 74 8.92 -26.04 8.14
N ILE A 75 8.25 -24.99 7.62
CA ILE A 75 7.45 -24.01 8.41
C ILE A 75 5.94 -24.31 8.29
N ARG A 76 5.55 -25.43 7.66
CA ARG A 76 4.14 -25.88 7.58
C ARG A 76 3.52 -25.99 8.98
N GLY A 77 2.24 -25.64 9.09
CA GLY A 77 1.50 -25.60 10.35
C GLY A 77 1.59 -24.26 11.10
N ILE A 78 2.41 -23.31 10.61
CA ILE A 78 2.51 -21.96 11.20
C ILE A 78 1.82 -20.91 10.33
N TYR A 79 2.08 -20.94 9.02
CA TYR A 79 1.36 -20.13 8.05
C TYR A 79 1.03 -20.97 6.81
N GLU A 80 -0.22 -20.93 6.39
CA GLU A 80 -0.75 -21.75 5.31
C GLU A 80 -1.05 -20.94 4.05
N GLY A 81 -0.93 -21.59 2.89
CA GLY A 81 -1.24 -21.00 1.59
C GLY A 81 -1.87 -22.02 0.65
N CYS A 82 -2.47 -21.55 -0.45
CA CYS A 82 -3.25 -22.41 -1.35
C CYS A 82 -2.41 -23.48 -2.07
N THR A 83 -1.12 -23.22 -2.28
CA THR A 83 -0.20 -24.11 -3.02
C THR A 83 0.97 -24.60 -2.16
N GLY A 84 0.90 -24.38 -0.85
CA GLY A 84 1.99 -24.62 0.09
C GLY A 84 2.05 -23.54 1.17
N PRO A 85 2.89 -23.73 2.22
CA PRO A 85 3.05 -22.77 3.30
C PRO A 85 3.40 -21.38 2.76
N GLY A 86 2.74 -20.35 3.28
CA GLY A 86 2.87 -19.00 2.75
C GLY A 86 2.39 -17.99 3.76
N VAL A 87 3.11 -16.88 3.86
CA VAL A 87 2.69 -15.76 4.70
C VAL A 87 2.20 -14.62 3.81
N LYS A 88 1.20 -13.91 4.31
CA LYS A 88 0.69 -12.66 3.76
C LYS A 88 0.81 -11.57 4.82
N ILE A 89 1.15 -10.38 4.36
CA ILE A 89 1.19 -9.18 5.19
C ILE A 89 0.21 -8.20 4.56
N GLN A 90 -0.85 -7.91 5.28
CA GLN A 90 -1.82 -6.86 4.96
C GLN A 90 -1.25 -5.52 5.44
N LEU A 91 -1.39 -4.48 4.64
CA LEU A 91 -0.97 -3.13 5.01
C LEU A 91 -2.03 -2.14 4.56
N GLU A 92 -2.58 -1.37 5.50
CA GLU A 92 -3.30 -0.15 5.19
C GLU A 92 -2.49 1.03 5.73
N TYR A 93 -2.22 2.01 4.87
CA TYR A 93 -1.61 3.24 5.33
C TYR A 93 -2.32 4.48 4.81
N GLU A 94 -2.25 5.51 5.65
CA GLU A 94 -2.71 6.85 5.39
C GLU A 94 -1.57 7.63 4.72
N TRP A 95 -1.83 8.18 3.54
CA TRP A 95 -0.81 8.76 2.68
C TRP A 95 -0.45 10.21 3.04
N LEU A 96 -1.40 11.04 3.47
CA LEU A 96 -1.20 12.49 3.69
C LEU A 96 -0.26 12.79 4.88
N GLU A 97 -0.36 12.02 5.95
CA GLU A 97 0.53 12.08 7.12
C GLU A 97 1.63 11.04 7.03
N GLY A 98 1.42 9.95 6.27
CA GLY A 98 2.36 8.85 6.20
C GLY A 98 2.33 8.03 7.49
N LYS A 99 1.18 7.42 7.78
CA LYS A 99 0.98 6.58 8.97
C LYS A 99 0.43 5.23 8.57
N PHE A 100 1.00 4.15 9.09
CA PHE A 100 0.42 2.83 8.92
C PHE A 100 -0.80 2.72 9.84
N LEU A 101 -1.98 2.50 9.29
CA LEU A 101 -3.21 2.34 10.06
C LEU A 101 -3.35 0.91 10.55
N HIS A 102 -3.05 -0.04 9.67
CA HIS A 102 -3.12 -1.48 9.95
C HIS A 102 -1.95 -2.20 9.29
N ALA A 103 -1.40 -3.22 9.96
CA ALA A 103 -0.32 -4.03 9.43
C ALA A 103 -0.37 -5.43 10.07
N ASP A 104 -1.00 -6.37 9.37
CA ASP A 104 -1.34 -7.68 9.94
C ASP A 104 -0.65 -8.81 9.18
N VAL A 105 -0.12 -9.78 9.93
CA VAL A 105 0.55 -10.98 9.40
C VAL A 105 -0.41 -12.15 9.48
N GLU A 106 -0.70 -12.77 8.34
CA GLU A 106 -1.70 -13.82 8.21
C GLU A 106 -1.29 -14.95 7.24
N ASP A 107 -2.10 -16.00 7.22
CA ASP A 107 -2.03 -17.07 6.22
C ASP A 107 -2.15 -16.50 4.80
N ALA A 108 -1.29 -16.94 3.89
CA ALA A 108 -1.35 -16.52 2.48
C ALA A 108 -2.66 -16.89 1.77
N ARG A 109 -3.40 -17.89 2.27
CA ARG A 109 -4.72 -18.29 1.73
C ARG A 109 -5.86 -17.36 2.13
N HIS A 110 -5.70 -16.51 3.15
CA HIS A 110 -6.78 -15.60 3.56
C HIS A 110 -7.16 -14.62 2.47
N HIS A 111 -8.46 -14.34 2.35
CA HIS A 111 -9.01 -13.52 1.28
C HIS A 111 -8.93 -12.03 1.60
N ASP A 112 -8.36 -11.26 0.68
CA ASP A 112 -8.21 -9.80 0.80
C ASP A 112 -9.57 -9.10 1.02
N ALA A 113 -10.64 -9.57 0.37
CA ALA A 113 -11.99 -9.02 0.55
C ALA A 113 -12.52 -9.15 1.99
N ALA A 114 -12.24 -10.27 2.67
CA ALA A 114 -12.66 -10.47 4.06
C ALA A 114 -11.92 -9.53 5.02
N TYR A 115 -10.62 -9.37 4.81
CA TYR A 115 -9.81 -8.42 5.57
C TYR A 115 -10.25 -6.96 5.32
N GLY A 116 -10.52 -6.59 4.07
CA GLY A 116 -11.05 -5.27 3.73
C GLY A 116 -12.44 -4.98 4.34
N ALA A 117 -13.22 -6.03 4.65
CA ALA A 117 -14.51 -5.90 5.34
C ALA A 117 -14.33 -5.68 6.84
N SER A 118 -13.36 -6.35 7.49
CA SER A 118 -13.11 -6.14 8.94
C SER A 118 -12.64 -4.73 9.27
N LEU A 119 -12.00 -4.05 8.32
CA LEU A 119 -11.51 -2.68 8.49
C LEU A 119 -12.58 -1.59 8.28
N LEU A 120 -13.79 -1.92 7.83
CA LEU A 120 -14.85 -0.92 7.58
C LEU A 120 -15.19 -0.12 8.84
N SER A 121 -15.09 -0.73 10.02
CA SER A 121 -15.34 -0.08 11.31
C SER A 121 -14.33 1.02 11.68
N THR A 122 -13.17 1.09 11.02
CA THR A 122 -12.11 2.08 11.32
C THR A 122 -12.15 3.29 10.38
N ILE A 123 -13.11 3.31 9.45
CA ILE A 123 -13.33 4.38 8.49
C ILE A 123 -14.02 5.54 9.20
N GLN A 124 -13.57 6.75 8.90
CA GLN A 124 -14.09 7.98 9.49
C GLN A 124 -14.58 8.92 8.39
N GLU A 125 -15.50 9.80 8.76
CA GLU A 125 -16.02 10.85 7.89
C GLU A 125 -14.89 11.63 7.20
N GLY A 126 -15.00 11.81 5.89
CA GLY A 126 -14.01 12.50 5.06
C GLY A 126 -12.78 11.67 4.66
N ASP A 127 -12.70 10.39 5.04
CA ASP A 127 -11.68 9.48 4.50
C ASP A 127 -11.89 9.26 2.99
N LEU A 128 -10.81 9.14 2.22
CA LEU A 128 -10.82 8.58 0.88
C LEU A 128 -10.22 7.17 0.89
N CYS A 129 -11.01 6.16 0.59
CA CYS A 129 -10.56 4.78 0.47
C CYS A 129 -10.25 4.43 -1.00
N LEU A 130 -8.97 4.15 -1.30
CA LEU A 130 -8.54 3.64 -2.60
C LEU A 130 -8.47 2.11 -2.55
N LYS A 131 -9.47 1.43 -3.13
CA LYS A 131 -9.59 -0.04 -3.07
C LYS A 131 -9.28 -0.72 -4.40
N ASP A 132 -8.33 -1.66 -4.39
CA ASP A 132 -8.09 -2.53 -5.53
C ASP A 132 -9.20 -3.60 -5.72
N LEU A 133 -9.19 -4.26 -6.87
CA LEU A 133 -10.09 -5.34 -7.26
C LEU A 133 -10.17 -6.48 -6.23
N GLY A 134 -9.07 -6.74 -5.51
CA GLY A 134 -9.02 -7.77 -4.46
C GLY A 134 -9.93 -7.46 -3.26
N TYR A 135 -10.17 -6.18 -2.99
CA TYR A 135 -10.94 -5.67 -1.85
C TYR A 135 -12.35 -5.18 -2.23
N PHE A 136 -12.73 -5.34 -3.49
CA PHE A 136 -14.03 -4.89 -4.00
C PHE A 136 -15.18 -5.69 -3.36
N SER A 137 -16.13 -4.96 -2.75
CA SER A 137 -17.42 -5.45 -2.25
C SER A 137 -18.44 -4.31 -2.30
N LEU A 138 -19.62 -4.52 -2.90
CA LEU A 138 -20.66 -3.49 -2.99
C LEU A 138 -21.18 -3.08 -1.60
N GLU A 139 -21.39 -4.05 -0.72
CA GLU A 139 -21.77 -3.80 0.68
C GLU A 139 -20.69 -2.98 1.39
N GLY A 140 -19.42 -3.29 1.14
CA GLY A 140 -18.31 -2.54 1.70
C GLY A 140 -18.20 -1.11 1.17
N LEU A 141 -18.64 -0.83 -0.06
CA LEU A 141 -18.68 0.53 -0.59
C LEU A 141 -19.87 1.32 -0.04
N GLN A 142 -21.01 0.67 0.15
CA GLN A 142 -22.16 1.27 0.83
C GLN A 142 -21.80 1.66 2.26
N ALA A 143 -21.13 0.78 3.01
CA ALA A 143 -20.69 1.08 4.37
C ALA A 143 -19.72 2.28 4.45
N ILE A 144 -18.86 2.48 3.45
CA ILE A 144 -17.98 3.66 3.36
C ILE A 144 -18.82 4.92 3.15
N HIS A 145 -19.79 4.87 2.24
CA HIS A 145 -20.70 5.98 1.98
C HIS A 145 -21.50 6.35 3.24
N ASP A 146 -22.06 5.35 3.92
CA ASP A 146 -22.84 5.53 5.16
C ASP A 146 -22.00 6.13 6.29
N ALA A 147 -20.68 5.90 6.31
CA ALA A 147 -19.75 6.51 7.25
C ALA A 147 -19.37 7.97 6.91
N GLY A 148 -19.96 8.57 5.86
CA GLY A 148 -19.61 9.91 5.38
C GLY A 148 -18.22 9.98 4.74
N ALA A 149 -17.71 8.86 4.26
CA ALA A 149 -16.40 8.74 3.61
C ALA A 149 -16.55 8.54 2.10
N PHE A 150 -15.45 8.74 1.38
CA PHE A 150 -15.34 8.61 -0.05
C PHE A 150 -14.61 7.33 -0.45
N TYR A 151 -14.93 6.80 -1.62
CA TYR A 151 -14.19 5.67 -2.20
C TYR A 151 -13.91 5.89 -3.69
N ILE A 152 -12.80 5.30 -4.14
CA ILE A 152 -12.60 4.97 -5.55
C ILE A 152 -12.18 3.51 -5.61
N SER A 153 -12.94 2.72 -6.36
CA SER A 153 -12.62 1.30 -6.58
C SER A 153 -12.76 0.94 -8.04
N ARG A 154 -11.97 -0.03 -8.48
CA ARG A 154 -12.18 -0.66 -9.78
C ARG A 154 -13.30 -1.69 -9.70
N LEU A 155 -14.16 -1.69 -10.71
CA LEU A 155 -15.17 -2.72 -10.90
C LEU A 155 -14.53 -3.98 -11.51
N LYS A 156 -14.87 -5.16 -10.96
CA LYS A 156 -14.44 -6.44 -11.53
C LYS A 156 -15.13 -6.66 -12.89
N HIS A 157 -14.39 -7.16 -13.87
CA HIS A 157 -14.89 -7.35 -15.24
C HIS A 157 -16.07 -8.32 -15.37
N ASN A 158 -16.26 -9.22 -14.40
CA ASN A 158 -17.38 -10.15 -14.38
C ASN A 158 -18.65 -9.58 -13.72
N VAL A 159 -18.62 -8.33 -13.24
CA VAL A 159 -19.80 -7.67 -12.70
C VAL A 159 -20.54 -7.00 -13.84
N GLY A 160 -21.81 -7.39 -14.05
CA GLY A 160 -22.66 -6.77 -15.07
C GLY A 160 -22.87 -5.28 -14.80
N ILE A 161 -22.84 -4.48 -15.87
CA ILE A 161 -23.09 -3.04 -15.85
C ILE A 161 -24.41 -2.79 -16.58
N TYR A 162 -25.26 -1.96 -15.99
CA TYR A 162 -26.57 -1.64 -16.52
C TYR A 162 -26.79 -0.13 -16.44
N GLN A 163 -27.47 0.42 -17.45
CA GLN A 163 -27.95 1.79 -17.47
C GLN A 163 -29.48 1.78 -17.41
N LYS A 164 -30.07 2.60 -16.55
CA LYS A 164 -31.52 2.74 -16.48
C LYS A 164 -31.98 3.75 -17.53
N GLU A 165 -32.86 3.31 -18.42
CA GLU A 165 -33.48 4.09 -19.49
C GLU A 165 -35.01 4.02 -19.29
N GLY A 166 -35.58 5.04 -18.65
CA GLY A 166 -36.98 5.00 -18.17
C GLY A 166 -37.20 3.84 -17.18
N ASP A 167 -38.13 2.93 -17.50
CA ASP A 167 -38.43 1.75 -16.68
C ASP A 167 -37.62 0.50 -17.04
N ARG A 168 -36.72 0.59 -18.03
CA ARG A 168 -35.92 -0.54 -18.52
C ARG A 168 -34.45 -0.40 -18.10
N PHE A 169 -33.77 -1.54 -18.04
CA PHE A 169 -32.33 -1.60 -17.82
C PHE A 169 -31.65 -2.14 -19.05
N ARG A 170 -30.82 -1.32 -19.68
CA ARG A 170 -29.91 -1.73 -20.77
C ARG A 170 -28.64 -2.28 -20.15
N LYS A 171 -28.28 -3.53 -20.48
CA LYS A 171 -26.98 -4.09 -20.10
C LYS A 171 -25.92 -3.57 -21.06
N TRP A 172 -24.76 -3.19 -20.53
CA TRP A 172 -23.59 -2.82 -21.31
C TRP A 172 -22.58 -3.97 -21.30
N GLU A 173 -22.17 -4.38 -22.49
CA GLU A 173 -21.05 -5.29 -22.69
C GLU A 173 -19.75 -4.51 -22.97
N PRO A 174 -18.56 -5.09 -22.78
CA PRO A 174 -17.30 -4.42 -23.07
C PRO A 174 -17.25 -3.80 -24.47
N GLU A 175 -17.76 -4.51 -25.48
CA GLU A 175 -17.79 -4.11 -26.89
C GLU A 175 -18.59 -2.81 -27.11
N ASP A 176 -19.68 -2.61 -26.36
CA ASP A 176 -20.48 -1.39 -26.43
C ASP A 176 -19.65 -0.16 -26.04
N PHE A 177 -18.82 -0.29 -24.99
CA PHE A 177 -17.91 0.78 -24.58
C PHE A 177 -16.81 1.02 -25.62
N LEU A 178 -16.34 -0.02 -26.31
CA LEU A 178 -15.31 0.12 -27.33
C LEU A 178 -15.81 0.80 -28.59
N ALA A 179 -17.11 0.68 -28.88
CA ALA A 179 -17.74 1.35 -30.01
C ALA A 179 -17.86 2.87 -29.81
N VAL A 180 -17.92 3.33 -28.55
CA VAL A 180 -18.16 4.75 -28.22
C VAL A 180 -16.93 5.48 -27.67
N LEU A 181 -15.92 4.78 -27.15
CA LEU A 181 -14.71 5.39 -26.59
C LEU A 181 -13.47 5.15 -27.45
N GLN A 182 -12.75 6.21 -27.77
CA GLN A 182 -11.43 6.14 -28.37
C GLN A 182 -10.31 5.94 -27.33
N PRO A 183 -9.15 5.40 -27.76
CA PRO A 183 -7.81 5.68 -27.28
C PRO A 183 -7.56 6.61 -26.08
N GLY A 184 -7.80 6.26 -24.81
CA GLY A 184 -7.52 7.18 -23.69
C GLY A 184 -8.67 8.12 -23.30
N GLU A 185 -9.83 8.01 -23.94
CA GLU A 185 -11.03 8.74 -23.55
C GLU A 185 -11.68 8.15 -22.29
N THR A 186 -12.49 8.99 -21.65
CA THR A 186 -13.25 8.64 -20.46
C THR A 186 -14.68 9.11 -20.63
N MET A 187 -15.65 8.29 -20.20
CA MET A 187 -17.05 8.69 -20.08
C MET A 187 -17.60 8.34 -18.69
N GLU A 188 -18.63 9.05 -18.28
CA GLU A 188 -19.46 8.68 -17.13
C GLU A 188 -20.77 8.08 -17.63
N LEU A 189 -21.18 6.97 -17.02
CA LEU A 189 -22.47 6.35 -17.30
C LEU A 189 -23.49 6.87 -16.30
N GLU A 190 -24.40 7.73 -16.78
CA GLU A 190 -25.48 8.25 -15.95
C GLU A 190 -26.48 7.14 -15.58
N HIS A 191 -27.12 7.26 -14.41
CA HIS A 191 -28.09 6.28 -13.91
C HIS A 191 -27.56 4.84 -13.97
N ALA A 192 -26.31 4.65 -13.52
CA ALA A 192 -25.62 3.38 -13.57
C ALA A 192 -26.02 2.44 -12.44
N TYR A 193 -26.13 1.16 -12.78
CA TYR A 193 -26.42 0.06 -11.87
C TYR A 193 -25.44 -1.08 -12.16
N VAL A 194 -25.05 -1.80 -11.11
CA VAL A 194 -24.08 -2.90 -11.22
C VAL A 194 -24.60 -4.17 -10.58
N SER A 195 -24.02 -5.31 -10.97
CA SER A 195 -24.39 -6.66 -10.55
C SER A 195 -25.76 -7.14 -11.07
N GLY A 196 -26.02 -8.45 -10.97
CA GLY A 196 -27.32 -9.02 -11.37
C GLY A 196 -28.50 -8.49 -10.54
N LYS A 197 -28.25 -8.00 -9.32
CA LYS A 197 -29.26 -7.35 -8.46
C LYS A 197 -29.55 -5.90 -8.86
N LYS A 198 -28.82 -5.34 -9.85
CA LYS A 198 -28.94 -3.95 -10.31
C LYS A 198 -28.89 -2.98 -9.12
N VAL A 199 -27.74 -2.95 -8.44
CA VAL A 199 -27.48 -2.03 -7.33
C VAL A 199 -27.06 -0.69 -7.93
N HIS A 200 -27.77 0.38 -7.59
CA HIS A 200 -27.46 1.74 -8.04
C HIS A 200 -26.03 2.15 -7.63
N GLN A 201 -25.33 2.86 -8.51
CA GLN A 201 -24.01 3.42 -8.22
C GLN A 201 -24.04 4.93 -8.39
N PRO A 202 -23.55 5.73 -7.41
CA PRO A 202 -23.56 7.18 -7.52
C PRO A 202 -22.83 7.68 -8.78
N ARG A 203 -21.66 7.11 -9.08
CA ARG A 203 -20.90 7.38 -10.30
C ARG A 203 -20.22 6.13 -10.81
N LEU A 204 -20.30 5.90 -12.11
CA LEU A 204 -19.60 4.84 -12.83
C LEU A 204 -18.87 5.45 -14.01
N ILE A 205 -17.54 5.37 -13.99
CA ILE A 205 -16.67 6.03 -14.96
C ILE A 205 -15.91 4.96 -15.74
N VAL A 206 -16.01 5.01 -17.05
CA VAL A 206 -15.34 4.08 -17.96
C VAL A 206 -14.20 4.79 -18.67
N TYR A 207 -12.99 4.26 -18.51
CA TYR A 207 -11.78 4.74 -19.13
C TYR A 207 -11.27 3.72 -20.16
N ARG A 208 -11.11 4.16 -21.40
CA ARG A 208 -10.47 3.38 -22.46
C ARG A 208 -8.96 3.51 -22.32
N LEU A 209 -8.24 2.38 -22.21
CA LEU A 209 -6.78 2.42 -22.11
C LEU A 209 -6.18 3.02 -23.38
N THR A 210 -5.07 3.75 -23.24
CA THR A 210 -4.31 4.16 -24.43
C THR A 210 -3.66 2.95 -25.11
N GLU A 211 -3.36 3.06 -26.40
CA GLU A 211 -2.66 1.99 -27.12
C GLU A 211 -1.35 1.57 -26.45
N GLU A 212 -0.60 2.54 -25.89
CA GLU A 212 0.64 2.26 -25.16
C GLU A 212 0.37 1.41 -23.91
N GLN A 213 -0.66 1.76 -23.13
CA GLN A 213 -1.05 1.01 -21.93
C GLN A 213 -1.52 -0.41 -22.29
N GLU A 214 -2.26 -0.57 -23.39
CA GLU A 214 -2.67 -1.88 -23.89
C GLU A 214 -1.47 -2.74 -24.29
N ARG A 215 -0.54 -2.19 -25.09
CA ARG A 215 0.69 -2.90 -25.50
C ARG A 215 1.52 -3.31 -24.29
N GLN A 216 1.69 -2.43 -23.31
CA GLN A 216 2.42 -2.72 -22.07
C GLN A 216 1.76 -3.85 -21.28
N LYS A 217 0.43 -3.82 -21.11
CA LYS A 217 -0.32 -4.86 -20.41
C LYS A 217 -0.29 -6.20 -21.12
N GLU A 218 -0.48 -6.19 -22.43
CA GLU A 218 -0.43 -7.39 -23.25
C GLU A 218 0.96 -8.03 -23.14
N GLY A 219 2.02 -7.23 -23.18
CA GLY A 219 3.39 -7.70 -22.94
C GLY A 219 3.59 -8.33 -21.56
N GLN A 220 3.13 -7.67 -20.49
CA GLN A 220 3.20 -8.19 -19.12
C GLN A 220 2.36 -9.48 -18.95
N TRP A 221 1.16 -9.51 -19.53
CA TRP A 221 0.29 -10.68 -19.50
C TRP A 221 0.94 -11.85 -20.24
N LYS A 222 1.49 -11.65 -21.45
CA LYS A 222 2.24 -12.68 -22.19
C LYS A 222 3.39 -13.26 -21.38
N GLN A 223 4.17 -12.42 -20.69
CA GLN A 223 5.26 -12.90 -19.83
C GLN A 223 4.74 -13.73 -18.65
N LYS A 224 3.65 -13.29 -17.99
CA LYS A 224 3.05 -14.03 -16.86
C LYS A 224 2.39 -15.33 -17.33
N ALA A 225 1.72 -15.33 -18.47
CA ALA A 225 1.10 -16.50 -19.08
C ALA A 225 2.14 -17.57 -19.40
N LYS A 226 3.29 -17.18 -19.98
CA LYS A 226 4.42 -18.09 -20.20
C LYS A 226 4.93 -18.76 -18.91
N ARG A 227 4.91 -18.05 -17.77
CA ARG A 227 5.37 -18.57 -16.48
C ARG A 227 4.32 -19.42 -15.74
N LYS A 228 3.04 -19.09 -15.89
CA LYS A 228 1.92 -19.66 -15.09
C LYS A 228 1.08 -20.70 -15.84
N GLY A 229 1.32 -20.91 -17.14
CA GLY A 229 0.66 -21.92 -17.95
C GLY A 229 -0.77 -21.56 -18.40
N ALA A 230 -1.47 -22.54 -18.97
CA ALA A 230 -2.73 -22.36 -19.70
C ALA A 230 -3.87 -21.73 -18.88
N ALA A 231 -3.99 -22.06 -17.60
CA ALA A 231 -5.03 -21.50 -16.72
C ALA A 231 -4.92 -19.97 -16.53
N TYR A 232 -3.75 -19.37 -16.78
CA TYR A 232 -3.56 -17.92 -16.71
C TYR A 232 -3.92 -17.21 -18.03
N VAL A 233 -3.95 -17.94 -19.15
CA VAL A 233 -4.25 -17.38 -20.48
C VAL A 233 -5.69 -16.85 -20.55
N THR A 234 -6.62 -17.48 -19.84
CA THR A 234 -8.02 -17.03 -19.75
C THR A 234 -8.18 -15.68 -19.04
N ARG A 235 -7.13 -15.19 -18.34
CA ARG A 235 -7.13 -13.89 -17.64
C ARG A 235 -6.57 -12.76 -18.50
N ARG A 236 -6.91 -12.76 -19.79
CA ARG A 236 -6.46 -11.72 -20.71
C ARG A 236 -6.90 -10.33 -20.21
N PRO A 237 -6.03 -9.32 -20.24
CA PRO A 237 -6.39 -7.98 -19.79
C PRO A 237 -7.48 -7.39 -20.68
N HIS A 238 -8.46 -6.76 -20.05
CA HIS A 238 -9.41 -5.92 -20.78
C HIS A 238 -8.79 -4.55 -21.02
N SER A 239 -9.23 -3.97 -22.12
CA SER A 239 -8.74 -2.71 -22.66
C SER A 239 -9.56 -1.50 -22.17
N ILE A 240 -10.49 -1.74 -21.24
CA ILE A 240 -11.21 -0.72 -20.47
C ILE A 240 -10.97 -0.89 -18.96
N TYR A 241 -10.99 0.24 -18.27
CA TYR A 241 -11.13 0.31 -16.82
C TYR A 241 -12.48 0.90 -16.46
N VAL A 242 -13.14 0.29 -15.49
CA VAL A 242 -14.37 0.80 -14.92
C VAL A 242 -14.09 1.15 -13.48
N TYR A 243 -14.32 2.41 -13.12
CA TYR A 243 -14.20 2.95 -11.79
C TYR A 243 -15.59 3.23 -11.24
N ILE A 244 -15.77 2.96 -9.95
CA ILE A 244 -16.95 3.38 -9.22
C ILE A 244 -16.53 4.25 -8.04
N THR A 245 -17.31 5.30 -7.80
CA THR A 245 -17.02 6.28 -6.76
C THR A 245 -18.30 6.94 -6.27
N ASN A 246 -18.28 7.43 -5.04
CA ASN A 246 -19.29 8.32 -4.46
C ASN A 246 -18.82 9.78 -4.36
N ILE A 247 -17.64 10.12 -4.90
CA ILE A 247 -17.16 11.51 -4.90
C ILE A 247 -18.02 12.34 -5.86
N PRO A 248 -18.66 13.43 -5.41
CA PRO A 248 -19.52 14.25 -6.26
C PRO A 248 -18.82 14.77 -7.53
N ALA A 249 -19.58 14.90 -8.62
CA ALA A 249 -19.06 15.42 -9.88
C ALA A 249 -18.65 16.90 -9.81
N ILE A 250 -19.24 17.66 -8.88
CA ILE A 250 -18.86 19.06 -8.62
C ILE A 250 -17.45 19.18 -8.04
N ASP A 251 -16.99 18.16 -7.31
CA ASP A 251 -15.69 18.18 -6.64
C ASP A 251 -14.57 17.56 -7.49
N THR A 252 -14.91 16.73 -8.48
CA THR A 252 -13.92 15.98 -9.28
C THR A 252 -14.35 15.75 -10.74
N SER A 253 -13.46 16.09 -11.67
CA SER A 253 -13.64 15.72 -13.08
C SER A 253 -13.40 14.23 -13.32
N LEU A 254 -13.81 13.72 -14.48
CA LEU A 254 -13.56 12.32 -14.89
C LEU A 254 -12.07 11.99 -14.93
N HIS A 255 -11.25 12.95 -15.37
CA HIS A 255 -9.80 12.80 -15.45
C HIS A 255 -9.16 12.73 -14.05
N ASP A 256 -9.73 13.44 -13.08
CA ASP A 256 -9.24 13.46 -11.71
C ASP A 256 -9.45 12.11 -11.03
N ILE A 257 -10.56 11.42 -11.28
CA ILE A 257 -10.81 10.09 -10.69
C ILE A 257 -9.76 9.06 -11.09
N HIS A 258 -9.41 8.98 -12.38
CA HIS A 258 -8.34 8.10 -12.85
C HIS A 258 -7.00 8.48 -12.19
N THR A 259 -6.71 9.78 -12.13
CA THR A 259 -5.47 10.33 -11.58
C THR A 259 -5.36 10.07 -10.07
N LEU A 260 -6.43 10.28 -9.32
CA LEU A 260 -6.57 9.96 -7.90
C LEU A 260 -6.37 8.47 -7.63
N TYR A 261 -7.03 7.60 -8.42
CA TYR A 261 -6.87 6.16 -8.27
C TYR A 261 -5.42 5.71 -8.50
N SER A 262 -4.64 6.44 -9.31
CA SER A 262 -3.22 6.13 -9.52
C SER A 262 -2.38 6.23 -8.23
N LEU A 263 -2.84 6.98 -7.22
CA LEU A 263 -2.19 7.03 -5.90
C LEU A 263 -2.19 5.68 -5.20
N ARG A 264 -3.09 4.76 -5.54
CA ARG A 264 -3.05 3.38 -5.03
C ARG A 264 -1.67 2.73 -5.27
N TRP A 265 -0.98 3.08 -6.37
CA TRP A 265 0.37 2.57 -6.67
C TRP A 265 1.41 2.89 -5.57
N GLN A 266 1.15 3.87 -4.71
CA GLN A 266 2.08 4.21 -3.63
C GLN A 266 2.32 3.02 -2.68
N ILE A 267 1.31 2.18 -2.41
CA ILE A 267 1.52 0.97 -1.60
C ILE A 267 2.41 -0.07 -2.29
N GLU A 268 2.35 -0.16 -3.62
CA GLU A 268 3.22 -1.04 -4.38
C GLU A 268 4.68 -0.57 -4.29
N LEU A 269 4.91 0.75 -4.21
CA LEU A 269 6.24 1.31 -3.95
C LEU A 269 6.72 0.98 -2.53
N VAL A 270 5.84 1.02 -1.54
CA VAL A 270 6.14 0.58 -0.16
C VAL A 270 6.58 -0.88 -0.16
N PHE A 271 5.78 -1.79 -0.73
CA PHE A 271 6.14 -3.21 -0.80
C PHE A 271 7.38 -3.49 -1.64
N LYS A 272 7.60 -2.74 -2.73
CA LYS A 272 8.84 -2.82 -3.50
C LYS A 272 10.03 -2.47 -2.61
N THR A 273 9.92 -1.41 -1.81
CA THR A 273 10.97 -0.99 -0.87
C THR A 273 11.23 -2.07 0.18
N TRP A 274 10.18 -2.66 0.76
CA TRP A 274 10.30 -3.76 1.72
C TRP A 274 11.02 -4.98 1.14
N LYS A 275 10.67 -5.36 -0.10
CA LYS A 275 11.30 -6.51 -0.78
C LYS A 275 12.73 -6.21 -1.22
N SER A 276 12.98 -5.04 -1.79
CA SER A 276 14.28 -4.69 -2.36
C SER A 276 15.32 -4.29 -1.32
N LEU A 277 14.95 -3.55 -0.27
CA LEU A 277 15.91 -3.03 0.71
C LEU A 277 15.99 -3.88 1.98
N PHE A 278 14.84 -4.34 2.48
CA PHE A 278 14.75 -5.09 3.74
C PHE A 278 14.68 -6.60 3.53
N HIS A 279 14.53 -7.03 2.26
CA HIS A 279 14.52 -8.44 1.88
C HIS A 279 13.53 -9.29 2.69
N ILE A 280 12.37 -8.73 3.07
CA ILE A 280 11.37 -9.40 3.92
C ILE A 280 10.90 -10.76 3.38
N HIS A 281 11.01 -10.97 2.07
CA HIS A 281 10.64 -12.19 1.36
C HIS A 281 11.79 -13.19 1.18
N ARG A 282 13.01 -12.88 1.66
CA ARG A 282 14.20 -13.73 1.52
C ARG A 282 14.71 -14.14 2.87
N PHE A 283 14.77 -15.44 3.10
CA PHE A 283 15.27 -16.01 4.32
C PHE A 283 15.77 -17.43 4.04
N LYS A 284 16.64 -17.92 4.93
CA LYS A 284 17.15 -19.29 4.85
C LYS A 284 16.15 -20.25 5.53
N PRO A 285 16.08 -21.53 5.14
CA PRO A 285 15.33 -22.53 5.89
C PRO A 285 15.73 -22.50 7.37
N MET A 286 14.74 -22.41 8.25
CA MET A 286 14.92 -22.31 9.70
C MET A 286 13.64 -22.74 10.42
N LYS A 287 13.76 -23.06 11.72
CA LYS A 287 12.59 -23.37 12.54
C LYS A 287 11.59 -22.19 12.60
N GLY A 288 10.32 -22.52 12.74
CA GLY A 288 9.20 -21.59 12.78
C GLY A 288 9.36 -20.37 13.67
N ALA A 289 9.65 -20.58 14.96
CA ALA A 289 9.82 -19.49 15.91
C ALA A 289 10.94 -18.51 15.49
N ARG A 290 12.01 -19.03 14.88
CA ARG A 290 13.11 -18.20 14.38
C ARG A 290 12.69 -17.40 13.14
N PHE A 291 11.90 -18.00 12.26
CA PHE A 291 11.31 -17.29 11.13
C PHE A 291 10.39 -16.16 11.59
N GLN A 292 9.48 -16.41 12.54
CA GLN A 292 8.58 -15.38 13.06
C GLN A 292 9.34 -14.26 13.77
N CYS A 293 10.38 -14.59 14.56
CA CYS A 293 11.25 -13.57 15.16
C CYS A 293 11.95 -12.71 14.10
N HIS A 294 12.44 -13.35 13.02
CA HIS A 294 13.02 -12.61 11.91
C HIS A 294 12.00 -11.70 11.23
N LEU A 295 10.80 -12.21 10.93
CA LEU A 295 9.72 -11.47 10.30
C LEU A 295 9.31 -10.24 11.12
N TYR A 296 8.97 -10.43 12.40
CA TYR A 296 8.59 -9.31 13.29
C TYR A 296 9.75 -8.35 13.53
N GLY A 297 10.99 -8.84 13.67
CA GLY A 297 12.17 -7.98 13.75
C GLY A 297 12.34 -7.10 12.51
N THR A 298 12.12 -7.66 11.32
CA THR A 298 12.13 -6.90 10.06
C THR A 298 10.97 -5.91 9.97
N LEU A 299 9.76 -6.28 10.41
CA LEU A 299 8.61 -5.39 10.44
C LEU A 299 8.80 -4.20 11.40
N ILE A 300 9.40 -4.43 12.57
CA ILE A 300 9.80 -3.37 13.51
C ILE A 300 10.77 -2.40 12.84
N ALA A 301 11.84 -2.92 12.22
CA ALA A 301 12.81 -2.09 11.52
C ALA A 301 12.18 -1.27 10.37
N LEU A 302 11.26 -1.88 9.62
CA LEU A 302 10.50 -1.24 8.56
C LEU A 302 9.59 -0.13 9.09
N LEU A 303 8.88 -0.36 10.19
CA LEU A 303 7.98 0.60 10.80
C LEU A 303 8.73 1.82 11.34
N ILE A 304 9.85 1.60 12.04
CA ILE A 304 10.72 2.68 12.53
C ILE A 304 11.28 3.48 11.33
N SER A 305 11.81 2.78 10.32
CA SER A 305 12.38 3.44 9.13
C SER A 305 11.32 4.25 8.37
N SER A 306 10.11 3.71 8.25
CA SER A 306 9.01 4.38 7.56
C SER A 306 8.55 5.61 8.33
N THR A 307 8.46 5.53 9.67
CA THR A 307 8.13 6.68 10.53
C THR A 307 9.14 7.81 10.34
N VAL A 308 10.44 7.51 10.38
CA VAL A 308 11.51 8.50 10.14
C VAL A 308 11.40 9.08 8.73
N MET A 309 11.18 8.24 7.72
CA MET A 309 11.05 8.66 6.33
C MET A 309 9.88 9.61 6.12
N PHE A 310 8.70 9.30 6.68
CA PHE A 310 7.52 10.14 6.52
C PHE A 310 7.67 11.50 7.21
N LYS A 311 8.33 11.55 8.38
CA LYS A 311 8.69 12.82 9.03
C LYS A 311 9.66 13.65 8.20
N MET A 312 10.67 13.03 7.61
CA MET A 312 11.61 13.72 6.73
C MET A 312 10.96 14.21 5.44
N ARG A 313 10.03 13.43 4.87
CA ARG A 313 9.20 13.83 3.73
C ARG A 313 8.40 15.09 4.06
N GLU A 314 7.74 15.10 5.22
CA GLU A 314 6.99 16.27 5.72
C GLU A 314 7.89 17.50 5.87
N TRP A 315 9.00 17.34 6.61
CA TRP A 315 9.91 18.42 6.89
C TRP A 315 10.53 19.02 5.61
N LEU A 316 11.02 18.18 4.69
CA LEU A 316 11.63 18.62 3.44
C LEU A 316 10.64 19.35 2.55
N TYR A 317 9.42 18.80 2.44
CA TYR A 317 8.40 19.40 1.62
C TYR A 317 7.98 20.76 2.19
N ARG A 318 7.79 20.89 3.50
CA ARG A 318 7.39 22.16 4.15
C ARG A 318 8.48 23.23 4.11
N LYS A 319 9.74 22.86 4.34
CA LYS A 319 10.86 23.82 4.42
C LYS A 319 11.45 24.19 3.08
N GLN A 320 11.47 23.26 2.12
CA GLN A 320 12.21 23.42 0.86
C GLN A 320 11.36 23.16 -0.39
N LYS A 321 10.07 22.81 -0.25
CA LYS A 321 9.19 22.40 -1.36
C LYS A 321 9.81 21.30 -2.23
N LYS A 322 10.58 20.42 -1.59
CA LYS A 322 11.22 19.27 -2.23
C LYS A 322 10.43 18.00 -1.94
N GLU A 323 10.04 17.31 -3.02
CA GLU A 323 9.48 15.97 -2.91
C GLU A 323 10.58 14.93 -2.67
N LEU A 324 10.39 14.13 -1.62
CA LEU A 324 11.30 13.08 -1.22
C LEU A 324 11.01 11.77 -2.00
N SER A 325 12.06 11.08 -2.45
CA SER A 325 11.91 9.71 -2.94
C SER A 325 11.92 8.74 -1.74
N GLU A 326 10.77 8.12 -1.47
CA GLU A 326 10.61 7.16 -0.37
C GLU A 326 11.66 6.03 -0.44
N TYR A 327 11.92 5.49 -1.64
CA TYR A 327 12.93 4.45 -1.84
C TYR A 327 14.35 4.90 -1.46
N LYS A 328 14.78 6.09 -1.93
CA LYS A 328 16.12 6.61 -1.62
C LYS A 328 16.25 6.91 -0.12
N ALA A 329 15.23 7.55 0.45
CA ALA A 329 15.17 7.85 1.88
C ALA A 329 15.28 6.59 2.72
N MET A 330 14.46 5.58 2.43
CA MET A 330 14.49 4.29 3.14
C MET A 330 15.84 3.58 3.00
N SER A 331 16.53 3.71 1.86
CA SER A 331 17.88 3.17 1.68
C SER A 331 18.88 3.83 2.63
N MET A 332 18.87 5.17 2.68
CA MET A 332 19.76 5.93 3.57
C MET A 332 19.44 5.68 5.04
N ILE A 333 18.16 5.67 5.43
CA ILE A 333 17.73 5.38 6.81
C ILE A 333 18.18 3.99 7.24
N LYS A 334 18.06 3.00 6.35
CA LYS A 334 18.50 1.62 6.62
C LYS A 334 19.99 1.53 6.90
N GLU A 335 20.83 2.29 6.19
CA GLU A 335 22.28 2.32 6.43
C GLU A 335 22.62 2.87 7.81
N PHE A 336 21.86 3.87 8.28
CA PHE A 336 22.03 4.46 9.62
C PHE A 336 21.45 3.63 10.76
N GLY A 337 20.70 2.56 10.47
CA GLY A 337 19.92 1.84 11.48
C GLY A 337 20.74 1.27 12.64
N MET A 338 21.94 0.75 12.36
CA MET A 338 22.82 0.22 13.41
C MET A 338 23.44 1.33 14.26
N ASP A 339 23.90 2.42 13.65
CA ASP A 339 24.47 3.55 14.38
C ASP A 339 23.40 4.21 15.26
N PHE A 340 22.19 4.34 14.73
CA PHE A 340 21.03 4.82 15.48
C PHE A 340 20.72 3.91 16.68
N PHE A 341 20.69 2.59 16.49
CA PHE A 341 20.49 1.65 17.58
C PHE A 341 21.57 1.78 18.65
N GLN A 342 22.85 1.90 18.26
CA GLN A 342 23.93 2.09 19.23
C GLN A 342 23.81 3.41 19.99
N ALA A 343 23.44 4.49 19.31
CA ALA A 343 23.28 5.80 19.93
C ALA A 343 22.20 5.83 21.01
N LEU A 344 21.11 5.06 20.85
CA LEU A 344 20.05 4.93 21.86
C LEU A 344 20.56 4.44 23.22
N TRP A 345 21.66 3.66 23.24
CA TRP A 345 22.27 3.15 24.47
C TRP A 345 23.40 4.05 25.01
N CYS A 346 23.82 5.07 24.26
CA CYS A 346 24.92 5.94 24.64
C CYS A 346 24.41 7.25 25.24
N SER A 347 23.69 8.08 24.46
CA SER A 347 23.13 9.35 24.93
C SER A 347 22.10 9.91 23.96
N GLU A 348 21.15 10.68 24.49
CA GLU A 348 20.18 11.42 23.69
C GLU A 348 20.84 12.40 22.71
N ALA A 349 21.92 13.08 23.13
CA ALA A 349 22.66 14.02 22.29
C ALA A 349 23.21 13.35 21.01
N LEU A 350 23.75 12.13 21.12
CA LEU A 350 24.25 11.38 19.97
C LEU A 350 23.13 10.96 19.01
N VAL A 351 21.97 10.58 19.56
CA VAL A 351 20.78 10.25 18.77
C VAL A 351 20.33 11.47 17.95
N VAL A 352 20.24 12.64 18.58
CA VAL A 352 19.88 13.89 17.91
C VAL A 352 20.89 14.24 16.82
N GLN A 353 22.19 14.14 17.11
CA GLN A 353 23.25 14.43 16.13
C GLN A 353 23.16 13.52 14.89
N LEU A 354 22.93 12.21 15.09
CA LEU A 354 22.76 11.26 13.99
C LEU A 354 21.50 11.57 13.16
N LEU A 355 20.39 11.92 13.80
CA LEU A 355 19.16 12.30 13.10
C LEU A 355 19.35 13.57 12.26
N LEU A 356 20.04 14.58 12.79
CA LEU A 356 20.35 15.80 12.05
C LEU A 356 21.24 15.50 10.82
N LYS A 357 22.30 14.70 11.01
CA LYS A 357 23.16 14.27 9.90
C LYS A 357 22.37 13.49 8.84
N LEU A 358 21.47 12.62 9.27
CA LEU A 358 20.59 11.86 8.38
C LEU A 358 19.64 12.79 7.61
N CYS A 359 19.09 13.81 8.26
CA CYS A 359 18.28 14.84 7.62
C CYS A 359 19.06 15.57 6.52
N ASP A 360 20.30 15.97 6.77
CA ASP A 360 21.15 16.67 5.79
C ASP A 360 21.44 15.79 4.57
N ILE A 361 21.84 14.54 4.80
CA ILE A 361 22.09 13.55 3.74
C ILE A 361 20.84 13.33 2.89
N ILE A 362 19.68 13.18 3.53
CA ILE A 362 18.41 12.97 2.83
C ILE A 362 17.98 14.23 2.08
N ALA A 363 18.23 15.43 2.61
CA ALA A 363 17.98 16.69 1.93
C ALA A 363 18.83 16.83 0.66
N GLN A 364 20.08 16.37 0.71
CA GLN A 364 21.03 16.45 -0.39
C GLN A 364 20.78 15.37 -1.47
N HIS A 365 20.55 14.12 -1.07
CA HIS A 365 20.54 12.98 -1.98
C HIS A 365 19.16 12.31 -2.17
N GLY A 366 18.21 12.59 -1.28
CA GLY A 366 16.90 11.95 -1.25
C GLY A 366 15.89 12.47 -2.27
N LYS A 367 16.19 13.58 -2.96
CA LYS A 367 15.26 14.23 -3.88
C LYS A 367 14.72 13.25 -4.93
N LYS A 368 13.40 13.29 -5.14
CA LYS A 368 12.74 12.52 -6.18
C LYS A 368 13.12 13.04 -7.56
N SER A 369 13.56 12.13 -8.42
CA SER A 369 13.82 12.44 -9.82
C SER A 369 12.47 12.68 -10.51
N ARG A 370 12.27 13.88 -11.06
CA ARG A 370 11.05 14.21 -11.82
C ARG A 370 11.08 13.52 -13.18
N ARG A 371 9.94 12.97 -13.58
CA ARG A 371 9.69 12.54 -14.96
C ARG A 371 8.73 13.56 -15.56
N TYR A 372 9.15 14.29 -16.58
CA TYR A 372 8.36 15.38 -17.17
C TYR A 372 6.96 14.97 -17.65
N THR A 373 6.76 13.68 -17.94
CA THR A 373 5.50 13.14 -18.49
C THR A 373 4.55 12.56 -17.44
N LYS A 374 4.90 12.54 -16.15
CA LYS A 374 4.05 11.94 -15.10
C LYS A 374 3.95 12.83 -13.86
N LYS A 375 2.72 13.18 -13.48
CA LYS A 375 2.42 13.83 -12.20
C LYS A 375 2.93 12.98 -11.04
N SER A 376 3.56 13.63 -10.08
CA SER A 376 3.93 13.03 -8.79
C SER A 376 2.70 12.82 -7.92
N ALA A 377 2.83 12.03 -6.85
CA ALA A 377 1.71 11.84 -5.91
C ALA A 377 1.33 13.15 -5.20
N LEU A 378 2.31 14.01 -4.92
CA LEU A 378 2.04 15.36 -4.40
C LEU A 378 1.38 16.25 -5.46
N ASP A 379 1.83 16.20 -6.71
CA ASP A 379 1.22 17.01 -7.79
C ASP A 379 -0.26 16.65 -7.98
N ILE A 380 -0.62 15.37 -7.80
CA ILE A 380 -2.01 14.90 -7.84
C ILE A 380 -2.82 15.53 -6.71
N ILE A 381 -2.33 15.49 -5.48
CA ILE A 381 -3.05 16.04 -4.32
C ILE A 381 -3.12 17.56 -4.38
N GLU A 382 -2.06 18.24 -4.78
CA GLU A 382 -2.05 19.70 -4.95
C GLU A 382 -3.06 20.16 -6.00
N SER A 383 -3.28 19.37 -7.07
CA SER A 383 -4.27 19.70 -8.09
C SER A 383 -5.74 19.59 -7.64
N LEU A 384 -5.98 19.02 -6.44
CA LEU A 384 -7.31 18.81 -5.88
C LEU A 384 -7.63 19.78 -4.74
N VAL A 385 -6.78 20.77 -4.51
CA VAL A 385 -7.05 21.85 -3.54
C VAL A 385 -8.12 22.74 -4.13
N ILE A 386 -9.33 22.67 -3.56
CA ILE A 386 -10.44 23.56 -3.91
C ILE A 386 -10.05 24.95 -3.43
N MET A 387 -9.92 25.92 -4.36
CA MET A 387 -9.77 27.32 -3.96
C MET A 387 -11.03 27.73 -3.20
N PRO A 388 -10.93 28.43 -2.06
CA PRO A 388 -12.13 28.91 -1.37
C PRO A 388 -12.94 29.75 -2.35
N VAL A 389 -14.23 29.43 -2.48
CA VAL A 389 -15.20 30.34 -3.09
C VAL A 389 -15.20 31.57 -2.18
N SER A 390 -14.64 32.67 -2.69
CA SER A 390 -14.52 33.96 -2.03
C SER A 390 -15.86 34.57 -1.68
#